data_AF-A0A7C5PXZ3-F1
#
_entry.id   AF-A0A7C5PXZ3-F1
#
_cell.length_a   1.000
_cell.length_b   1.000
_cell.length_c   1.000
_cell.angle_alpha   90.00
_cell.angle_beta   90.00
_cell.angle_gamma   90.00
#
_symmetry.space_group_name_H-M   'P 1'
#
loop_
_entity.id
_entity.type
_entity.pdbx_description
1 polymer ?
#
loop_
_entity_poly.entity_id
_entity_poly.type
_entity_poly.pdbx_seq_one_letter_code
_entity_poly.pdbx_strand_id
1 'polypeptide(L)'
;MIEAVEVHVYSSDGEKWDKVDANRTTKFKLGFDAECKWKGKGHKAYEGYFYVNGFSLAGNVYPEGKGVGIETARWVKSDLRWTGENTTFKPAQVCNSELDKRLATQAGKSKYDWLAKGFSVNYADAVRASYVLFCYGTGLGKSDIADNPARVNVRVVCEPSAKAKSKIPKPAPRKTQLVPAVKTLKLKLNPTRFTGQCPAKVKVDTGVTLAYPAEIKYQYVGDKGHKSPVFTLKNKGKAGSWNLAPWNRTIKAPNTPGKLSIGPAKGDYLHKGWMKIKVLSPKPMTSKAVNFTFRCQHTPPQGPGKLQTPKPAPRPGQPALRSGAGKAQPARTHRPREIVVVGSKVKKDDNNQAVKPISGGPAAD
;
A
#
# COMPACT_ATOMS: atom_id res chain seq x y z
N MET A 1 26.29 0.43 27.90
CA MET A 1 25.21 0.78 26.97
C MET A 1 25.20 2.29 26.91
N ILE A 2 25.31 2.86 25.72
CA ILE A 2 25.26 4.31 25.51
C ILE A 2 23.87 4.57 24.94
N GLU A 3 23.08 5.35 25.67
CA GLU A 3 21.78 5.80 25.16
C GLU A 3 22.04 6.91 24.13
N ALA A 4 21.42 6.81 22.95
CA ALA A 4 21.60 7.79 21.89
C ALA A 4 20.97 9.12 22.30
N VAL A 5 21.69 10.24 22.13
CA VAL A 5 21.13 11.55 22.47
C VAL A 5 20.06 11.91 21.44
N GLU A 6 18.84 12.15 21.89
CA GLU A 6 17.75 12.62 21.03
C GLU A 6 17.84 14.13 20.78
N VAL A 7 17.65 14.53 19.52
CA VAL A 7 17.62 15.94 19.09
C VAL A 7 16.38 16.15 18.23
N HIS A 8 15.47 17.02 18.67
CA HIS A 8 14.20 17.27 18.00
C HIS A 8 14.33 18.45 17.03
N VAL A 9 13.80 18.28 15.82
CA VAL A 9 13.81 19.31 14.78
C VAL A 9 12.42 19.46 14.22
N TYR A 10 11.94 20.70 14.12
CA TYR A 10 10.64 21.07 13.58
C TYR A 10 10.79 21.80 12.25
N SER A 11 9.68 21.92 11.53
CA SER A 11 9.55 22.75 10.33
C SER A 11 8.68 23.97 10.65
N SER A 12 9.26 25.17 10.56
CA SER A 12 8.58 26.43 10.85
C SER A 12 7.55 26.83 9.78
N ASP A 13 7.75 26.40 8.54
CA ASP A 13 7.03 26.80 7.32
C ASP A 13 6.18 25.67 6.69
N GLY A 14 6.40 24.41 7.10
CA GLY A 14 5.82 23.23 6.48
C GLY A 14 6.49 22.82 5.17
N GLU A 15 7.69 23.31 4.87
CA GLU A 15 8.44 23.04 3.63
C GLU A 15 9.79 22.35 3.88
N LYS A 16 10.44 22.59 5.01
CA LYS A 16 11.68 21.88 5.41
C LYS A 16 11.84 21.88 6.91
N TRP A 17 12.60 20.93 7.44
CA TRP A 17 13.05 21.01 8.84
C TRP A 17 14.16 22.05 8.95
N ASP A 18 13.96 23.07 9.78
CA ASP A 18 14.80 24.27 9.83
C ASP A 18 15.15 24.68 11.26
N LYS A 19 14.30 24.36 12.24
CA LYS A 19 14.46 24.78 13.64
C LYS A 19 14.69 23.59 14.57
N VAL A 20 15.82 23.58 15.27
CA VAL A 20 16.11 22.61 16.34
C VAL A 20 15.46 23.05 17.65
N ASP A 21 15.01 22.10 18.46
CA ASP A 21 14.48 22.36 19.80
C ASP A 21 15.60 22.68 20.80
N ALA A 22 15.88 23.96 20.99
CA ALA A 22 16.85 24.45 21.96
C ALA A 22 16.32 24.49 23.41
N ASN A 23 15.07 24.08 23.66
CA ASN A 23 14.46 24.07 25.00
C ASN A 23 14.25 22.66 25.54
N ARG A 24 14.10 21.67 24.67
CA ARG A 24 13.90 20.27 25.05
C ARG A 24 15.18 19.67 25.62
N THR A 25 15.04 19.12 26.82
CA THR A 25 16.10 18.34 27.48
C THR A 25 15.99 16.87 27.10
N THR A 26 17.14 16.22 26.98
CA THR A 26 17.25 14.79 26.70
C THR A 26 18.12 14.14 27.77
N LYS A 27 17.58 13.08 28.38
CA LYS A 27 18.32 12.22 29.30
C LYS A 27 19.44 11.52 28.55
N PHE A 28 20.66 11.65 29.05
CA PHE A 28 21.83 11.00 28.50
C PHE A 28 22.54 10.16 29.57
N LYS A 29 23.05 8.99 29.16
CA LYS A 29 23.81 8.08 30.00
C LYS A 29 25.06 7.58 29.28
N LEU A 30 26.23 7.94 29.80
CA LEU A 30 27.53 7.42 29.37
C LEU A 30 28.09 6.48 30.43
N GLY A 31 28.61 5.33 30.01
CA GLY A 31 29.44 4.47 30.84
C GLY A 31 30.91 4.80 30.62
N PHE A 32 31.64 5.03 31.70
CA PHE A 32 33.08 5.23 31.72
C PHE A 32 33.65 4.58 32.99
N ASP A 33 34.86 4.07 32.94
CA ASP A 33 35.59 3.59 34.11
C ASP A 33 36.73 4.59 34.37
N ALA A 34 36.61 5.41 35.42
CA ALA A 34 37.66 6.32 35.87
C ALA A 34 38.08 5.99 37.32
N GLU A 35 39.37 6.01 37.58
CA GLU A 35 39.94 5.73 38.90
C GLU A 35 41.19 6.61 39.12
N CYS A 36 41.16 7.48 40.13
CA CYS A 36 42.33 8.27 40.50
C CYS A 36 43.42 7.37 41.11
N LYS A 37 44.64 7.43 40.57
CA LYS A 37 45.83 6.65 41.00
C LYS A 37 46.12 6.71 42.51
N TRP A 38 45.69 7.77 43.18
CA TRP A 38 45.97 8.07 44.60
C TRP A 38 44.89 7.60 45.59
N LYS A 39 43.91 6.83 45.13
CA LYS A 39 42.81 6.27 45.94
C LYS A 39 43.32 5.61 47.23
N GLY A 40 42.69 5.94 48.37
CA GLY A 40 43.03 5.39 49.69
C GLY A 40 44.16 6.10 50.47
N LYS A 41 44.79 7.15 49.92
CA LYS A 41 45.92 7.86 50.57
C LYS A 41 45.54 9.25 51.15
N GLY A 42 44.67 9.29 52.17
CA GLY A 42 44.23 10.54 52.83
C GLY A 42 43.19 11.35 52.05
N HIS A 43 42.57 12.36 52.68
CA HIS A 43 41.48 13.18 52.12
C HIS A 43 41.85 13.80 50.75
N LYS A 44 40.93 13.77 49.78
CA LYS A 44 41.12 14.34 48.43
C LYS A 44 39.83 14.97 47.94
N ALA A 45 39.98 16.11 47.28
CA ALA A 45 38.94 16.63 46.40
C ALA A 45 39.06 15.94 45.03
N TYR A 46 37.93 15.67 44.41
CA TYR A 46 37.82 15.20 43.04
C TYR A 46 36.80 16.07 42.34
N GLU A 47 37.13 16.55 41.14
CA GLU A 47 36.21 17.33 40.32
C GLU A 47 36.07 16.65 38.95
N GLY A 48 34.82 16.45 38.53
CA GLY A 48 34.48 15.73 37.31
C GLY A 48 33.63 16.60 36.41
N TYR A 49 34.18 16.99 35.26
CA TYR A 49 33.48 17.80 34.26
C TYR A 49 33.05 16.92 33.09
N PHE A 50 31.76 16.98 32.77
CA PHE A 50 31.18 16.23 31.66
C PHE A 50 30.68 17.19 30.59
N TYR A 51 31.03 16.97 29.32
CA TYR A 51 30.54 17.76 28.19
C TYR A 51 30.29 16.92 26.95
N VAL A 52 29.36 17.36 26.10
CA VAL A 52 29.05 16.76 24.80
C VAL A 52 29.01 17.86 23.75
N ASN A 53 29.79 17.73 22.69
CA ASN A 53 29.83 18.71 21.60
C ASN A 53 28.43 18.88 20.99
N GLY A 54 27.95 20.13 20.92
CA GLY A 54 26.60 20.48 20.48
C GLY A 54 25.56 20.61 21.60
N PHE A 55 25.90 20.33 22.86
CA PHE A 55 24.94 20.35 23.97
C PHE A 55 25.45 21.12 25.20
N SER A 56 24.54 21.88 25.82
CA SER A 56 24.69 22.42 27.18
C SER A 56 24.11 21.45 28.22
N LEU A 57 24.71 21.39 29.40
CA LEU A 57 24.07 20.79 30.58
C LEU A 57 22.83 21.60 30.97
N ALA A 58 21.70 20.95 31.16
CA ALA A 58 20.43 21.56 31.56
C ALA A 58 19.95 21.11 32.96
N GLY A 59 20.75 20.30 33.64
CA GLY A 59 20.51 19.81 34.99
C GLY A 59 21.80 19.26 35.61
N ASN A 60 21.71 18.84 36.87
CA ASN A 60 22.84 18.31 37.61
C ASN A 60 23.45 17.07 36.93
N VAL A 61 24.78 16.94 37.02
CA VAL A 61 25.52 15.76 36.58
C VAL A 61 25.58 14.77 37.75
N TYR A 62 24.97 13.60 37.59
CA TYR A 62 24.93 12.58 38.64
C TYR A 62 25.83 11.38 38.28
N PRO A 63 26.90 11.11 39.04
CA PRO A 63 27.58 9.82 39.00
C PRO A 63 26.70 8.74 39.66
N GLU A 64 26.41 7.64 38.98
CA GLU A 64 25.69 6.50 39.57
C GLU A 64 26.66 5.43 40.13
N GLY A 65 26.61 5.23 41.45
CA GLY A 65 27.27 4.13 42.16
C GLY A 65 26.86 4.06 43.64
N LYS A 66 27.05 2.91 44.30
CA LYS A 66 26.69 2.72 45.72
C LYS A 66 27.74 3.35 46.65
N GLY A 67 27.40 4.49 47.29
CA GLY A 67 28.23 5.15 48.31
C GLY A 67 29.36 6.04 47.77
N VAL A 68 29.12 6.70 46.63
CA VAL A 68 30.19 7.12 45.70
C VAL A 68 30.43 8.62 45.70
N GLY A 69 31.60 9.04 46.22
CA GLY A 69 32.30 10.21 45.68
C GLY A 69 32.82 9.92 44.27
N ILE A 70 33.21 10.94 43.51
CA ILE A 70 33.50 10.84 42.07
C ILE A 70 34.51 9.71 41.72
N GLU A 71 35.37 9.31 42.65
CA GLU A 71 36.42 8.29 42.52
C GLU A 71 35.99 6.85 42.15
N THR A 72 34.69 6.53 42.10
CA THR A 72 34.18 5.20 41.67
C THR A 72 32.95 5.25 40.75
N ALA A 73 32.66 6.40 40.14
CA ALA A 73 31.58 6.53 39.17
C ALA A 73 31.81 5.61 37.94
N ARG A 74 30.84 4.75 37.63
CA ARG A 74 30.83 3.92 36.40
C ARG A 74 29.95 4.47 35.29
N TRP A 75 29.08 5.42 35.65
CA TRP A 75 28.11 6.03 34.75
C TRP A 75 27.92 7.48 35.15
N VAL A 76 27.80 8.36 34.16
CA VAL A 76 27.28 9.71 34.35
C VAL A 76 25.91 9.76 33.69
N LYS A 77 24.95 10.31 34.43
CA LYS A 77 23.67 10.77 33.91
C LYS A 77 23.63 12.28 33.93
N SER A 78 23.08 12.88 32.88
CA SER A 78 22.76 14.29 32.84
C SER A 78 21.62 14.55 31.86
N ASP A 79 20.90 15.65 32.07
CA ASP A 79 19.93 16.18 31.12
C ASP A 79 20.66 17.17 30.21
N LEU A 80 20.71 16.86 28.92
CA LEU A 80 21.39 17.64 27.88
C LEU A 80 20.40 18.43 27.05
N ARG A 81 20.77 19.65 26.64
CA ARG A 81 19.97 20.52 25.77
C ARG A 81 20.81 20.96 24.58
N TRP A 82 20.28 20.84 23.37
CA TRP A 82 21.03 21.16 22.15
C TRP A 82 21.30 22.66 22.02
N THR A 83 22.57 23.04 21.86
CA THR A 83 23.01 24.40 21.53
C THR A 83 23.59 24.49 20.11
N GLY A 84 24.16 23.40 19.60
CA GLY A 84 24.91 23.39 18.33
C GLY A 84 26.31 24.01 18.42
N GLU A 85 26.77 24.37 19.62
CA GLU A 85 28.12 24.90 19.84
C GLU A 85 29.18 23.80 19.72
N ASN A 86 30.36 24.15 19.21
CA ASN A 86 31.53 23.27 19.12
C ASN A 86 31.27 21.93 18.37
N THR A 87 30.30 21.89 17.45
CA THR A 87 29.99 20.70 16.64
C THR A 87 29.77 21.06 15.17
N THR A 88 30.16 20.16 14.27
CA THR A 88 29.85 20.23 12.84
C THR A 88 28.54 19.53 12.49
N PHE A 89 27.92 18.82 13.44
CA PHE A 89 26.67 18.09 13.24
C PHE A 89 25.49 19.06 13.11
N LYS A 90 24.74 18.96 12.01
CA LYS A 90 23.61 19.84 11.67
C LYS A 90 22.30 19.04 11.62
N PRO A 91 21.52 18.94 12.73
CA PRO A 91 20.31 18.10 12.80
C PRO A 91 19.27 18.43 11.72
N ALA A 92 19.08 19.71 11.39
CA ALA A 92 18.15 20.13 10.34
C ALA A 92 18.58 19.67 8.94
N GLN A 93 19.89 19.74 8.64
CA GLN A 93 20.43 19.21 7.38
C GLN A 93 20.24 17.70 7.29
N VAL A 94 20.46 16.97 8.39
CA VAL A 94 20.20 15.53 8.49
C VAL A 94 18.74 15.19 8.12
N CYS A 95 17.76 15.88 8.70
CA CYS A 95 16.35 15.65 8.36
C CYS A 95 16.04 15.88 6.88
N ASN A 96 16.57 16.95 6.29
CA ASN A 96 16.30 17.27 4.88
C ASN A 96 17.02 16.31 3.92
N SER A 97 18.29 15.95 4.16
CA SER A 97 18.99 14.97 3.33
C SER A 97 18.38 13.56 3.40
N GLU A 98 17.79 13.18 4.52
CA GLU A 98 17.06 11.91 4.65
C GLU A 98 15.67 11.97 3.99
N LEU A 99 15.02 13.14 3.99
CA LEU A 99 13.80 13.40 3.21
C LEU A 99 14.04 13.22 1.71
N ASP A 100 15.12 13.79 1.18
CA ASP A 100 15.45 13.72 -0.25
C ASP A 100 15.65 12.26 -0.70
N LYS A 101 16.37 11.45 0.10
CA LYS A 101 16.50 10.00 -0.12
C LYS A 101 15.14 9.27 -0.11
N ARG A 102 14.23 9.65 0.79
CA ARG A 102 12.88 9.05 0.90
C ARG A 102 11.98 9.42 -0.26
N LEU A 103 12.14 10.63 -0.81
CA LEU A 103 11.46 11.06 -2.03
C LEU A 103 11.99 10.33 -3.26
N ALA A 104 13.30 10.12 -3.36
CA ALA A 104 13.91 9.35 -4.43
C ALA A 104 13.52 7.85 -4.41
N THR A 105 13.24 7.28 -3.23
CA THR A 105 12.98 5.83 -3.06
C THR A 105 11.51 5.44 -2.93
N GLN A 106 10.60 6.35 -2.54
CA GLN A 106 9.18 6.03 -2.34
C GLN A 106 8.26 6.82 -3.28
N ALA A 107 8.11 6.30 -4.50
CA ALA A 107 7.15 6.80 -5.48
C ALA A 107 5.73 6.88 -4.89
N GLY A 108 5.03 7.98 -5.17
CA GLY A 108 3.63 8.20 -4.77
C GLY A 108 3.40 8.88 -3.42
N LYS A 109 4.46 9.23 -2.67
CA LYS A 109 4.35 10.14 -1.51
C LYS A 109 4.93 11.50 -1.86
N SER A 110 4.22 12.56 -1.52
CA SER A 110 4.71 13.93 -1.67
C SER A 110 5.68 14.30 -0.54
N LYS A 111 6.44 15.38 -0.76
CA LYS A 111 7.25 16.05 0.26
C LYS A 111 6.44 16.40 1.51
N TYR A 112 5.20 16.85 1.32
CA TYR A 112 4.29 17.25 2.39
C TYR A 112 3.78 16.07 3.22
N ASP A 113 3.62 14.88 2.63
CA ASP A 113 3.21 13.67 3.37
C ASP A 113 4.28 13.25 4.39
N TRP A 114 5.57 13.37 4.02
CA TRP A 114 6.68 13.09 4.91
C TRP A 114 6.83 14.15 6.01
N LEU A 115 6.78 15.43 5.64
CA LEU A 115 6.83 16.54 6.60
C LEU A 115 5.64 16.51 7.58
N ALA A 116 4.44 16.13 7.12
CA ALA A 116 3.25 16.01 7.97
C ALA A 116 3.27 14.80 8.91
N LYS A 117 4.02 13.74 8.56
CA LYS A 117 4.15 12.52 9.39
C LYS A 117 5.34 12.57 10.35
N GLY A 118 6.42 13.24 9.97
CA GLY A 118 7.70 13.15 10.67
C GLY A 118 8.38 11.77 10.53
N PHE A 119 9.61 11.68 11.02
CA PHE A 119 10.37 10.43 11.16
C PHE A 119 11.55 10.61 12.12
N SER A 120 12.22 9.52 12.51
CA SER A 120 13.50 9.57 13.23
C SER A 120 14.62 8.99 12.38
N VAL A 121 15.83 9.52 12.56
CA VAL A 121 17.07 9.00 11.96
C VAL A 121 18.10 8.79 13.06
N ASN A 122 18.77 7.64 13.07
CA ASN A 122 19.84 7.35 14.03
C ASN A 122 21.19 7.49 13.32
N TYR A 123 22.04 8.38 13.82
CA TYR A 123 23.40 8.57 13.35
C TYR A 123 24.37 7.99 14.38
N ALA A 124 25.11 6.95 13.98
CA ALA A 124 26.18 6.40 14.79
C ALA A 124 27.34 7.40 14.92
N ASP A 125 27.98 7.43 16.10
CA ASP A 125 29.23 8.17 16.36
C ASP A 125 29.21 9.68 16.01
N ALA A 126 28.02 10.27 15.99
CA ALA A 126 27.75 11.60 15.44
C ALA A 126 28.43 12.75 16.19
N VAL A 127 28.51 12.67 17.52
CA VAL A 127 29.12 13.71 18.37
C VAL A 127 30.15 13.12 19.33
N ARG A 128 31.06 13.97 19.80
CA ARG A 128 32.04 13.65 20.85
C ARG A 128 31.42 13.96 22.22
N ALA A 129 31.49 13.01 23.13
CA ALA A 129 31.26 13.20 24.55
C ALA A 129 32.60 12.99 25.28
N SER A 130 32.93 13.86 26.22
CA SER A 130 34.18 13.79 26.99
C SER A 130 33.89 13.93 28.47
N TYR A 131 34.66 13.20 29.27
CA TYR A 131 34.66 13.30 30.72
C TYR A 131 36.07 13.63 31.18
N VAL A 132 36.22 14.75 31.87
CA VAL A 132 37.50 15.23 32.40
C VAL A 132 37.47 15.08 33.91
N LEU A 133 38.39 14.26 34.43
CA LEU A 133 38.56 14.05 35.86
C LEU A 133 39.81 14.77 36.35
N PHE A 134 39.64 15.60 37.38
CA PHE A 134 40.70 16.27 38.12
C PHE A 134 40.90 15.54 39.45
N CYS A 135 42.09 14.95 39.64
CA CYS A 135 42.49 14.30 40.87
C CYS A 135 43.44 15.23 41.64
N TYR A 136 42.97 15.86 42.73
CA TYR A 136 43.82 16.74 43.55
C TYR A 136 44.58 15.94 44.62
N GLY A 137 45.91 16.01 44.57
CA GLY A 137 46.77 15.51 45.65
C GLY A 137 46.74 16.44 46.87
N THR A 138 46.62 15.88 48.07
CA THR A 138 46.82 16.62 49.33
C THR A 138 48.31 16.89 49.53
N GLY A 139 48.80 18.04 49.02
CA GLY A 139 50.19 18.47 49.12
C GLY A 139 50.58 19.47 48.03
N LEU A 140 51.80 20.01 48.12
CA LEU A 140 52.34 20.96 47.14
C LEU A 140 52.59 20.28 45.77
N GLY A 141 51.68 20.49 44.82
CA GLY A 141 52.04 20.70 43.42
C GLY A 141 51.79 19.61 42.39
N LYS A 142 50.89 18.63 42.61
CA LYS A 142 50.49 17.66 41.55
C LYS A 142 48.97 17.42 41.51
N SER A 143 48.33 17.95 40.48
CA SER A 143 47.02 17.53 39.99
C SER A 143 47.20 16.65 38.76
N ASP A 144 46.52 15.50 38.74
CA ASP A 144 46.44 14.65 37.55
C ASP A 144 45.13 14.96 36.82
N ILE A 145 45.19 15.20 35.51
CA ILE A 145 44.04 15.46 34.64
C ILE A 145 43.98 14.39 33.56
N ALA A 146 42.80 13.81 33.33
CA ALA A 146 42.57 12.87 32.23
C ALA A 146 41.27 13.21 31.47
N ASP A 147 41.35 13.27 30.13
CA ASP A 147 40.19 13.26 29.21
C ASP A 147 40.13 11.89 28.51
N ASN A 148 38.92 11.32 28.41
CA ASN A 148 38.65 10.09 27.67
C ASN A 148 37.46 10.32 26.73
N PRO A 149 37.70 10.73 25.48
CA PRO A 149 36.62 11.04 24.54
C PRO A 149 35.95 9.79 23.98
N ALA A 150 34.63 9.73 24.12
CA ALA A 150 33.77 8.77 23.45
C ALA A 150 33.10 9.41 22.23
N ARG A 151 32.88 8.62 21.17
CA ARG A 151 31.87 8.93 20.17
C ARG A 151 30.52 8.38 20.65
N VAL A 152 29.45 9.14 20.44
CA VAL A 152 28.10 8.77 20.87
C VAL A 152 27.09 8.95 19.75
N ASN A 153 26.10 8.06 19.73
CA ASN A 153 25.05 8.06 18.73
C ASN A 153 24.06 9.21 18.98
N VAL A 154 23.55 9.81 17.91
CA VAL A 154 22.52 10.85 17.98
C VAL A 154 21.29 10.41 17.19
N ARG A 155 20.13 10.43 17.85
CA ARG A 155 18.84 10.18 17.23
C ARG A 155 18.18 11.51 16.90
N VAL A 156 18.21 11.89 15.63
CA VAL A 156 17.49 13.08 15.16
C VAL A 156 16.02 12.73 14.97
N VAL A 157 15.13 13.43 15.66
CA VAL A 157 13.68 13.29 15.55
C VAL A 157 13.16 14.46 14.72
N CYS A 158 12.84 14.19 13.47
CA CYS A 158 12.26 15.13 12.51
C CYS A 158 10.74 15.16 12.74
N GLU A 159 10.29 16.09 13.58
CA GLU A 159 8.94 16.14 14.14
C GLU A 159 7.89 16.49 13.06
N PRO A 160 6.63 16.02 13.19
CA PRO A 160 5.57 16.26 12.22
C PRO A 160 5.14 17.73 12.18
N SER A 161 4.96 18.28 10.97
CA SER A 161 4.50 19.64 10.75
C SER A 161 3.02 19.71 10.40
N ALA A 162 2.23 20.34 11.27
CA ALA A 162 0.82 20.66 10.99
C ALA A 162 0.66 21.58 9.77
N LYS A 163 1.64 22.47 9.50
CA LYS A 163 1.67 23.34 8.32
C LYS A 163 1.93 22.57 7.02
N ALA A 164 2.72 21.50 7.06
CA ALA A 164 2.86 20.61 5.91
C ALA A 164 1.56 19.85 5.62
N LYS A 165 0.84 19.42 6.68
CA LYS A 165 -0.42 18.69 6.55
C LYS A 165 -1.51 19.48 5.80
N SER A 166 -1.56 20.81 5.95
CA SER A 166 -2.49 21.66 5.19
C SER A 166 -2.05 21.92 3.74
N LYS A 167 -0.77 21.72 3.41
CA LYS A 167 -0.21 21.82 2.05
C LYS A 167 -0.35 20.53 1.22
N ILE A 168 -0.76 19.40 1.82
CA ILE A 168 -1.03 18.15 1.09
C ILE A 168 -2.20 18.38 0.12
N PRO A 169 -2.03 18.18 -1.20
CA PRO A 169 -3.12 18.29 -2.16
C PRO A 169 -4.24 17.32 -1.79
N LYS A 170 -5.45 17.83 -1.54
CA LYS A 170 -6.63 16.98 -1.31
C LYS A 170 -6.78 16.07 -2.54
N PRO A 171 -6.92 14.74 -2.37
CA PRO A 171 -7.07 13.84 -3.50
C PRO A 171 -8.27 14.28 -4.32
N ALA A 172 -8.05 14.55 -5.62
CA ALA A 172 -9.09 15.02 -6.50
C ALA A 172 -10.31 14.07 -6.43
N PRO A 173 -11.55 14.58 -6.35
CA PRO A 173 -12.73 13.73 -6.20
C PRO A 173 -12.75 12.71 -7.33
N ARG A 174 -12.62 11.43 -6.97
CA ARG A 174 -12.50 10.31 -7.90
C ARG A 174 -13.76 10.27 -8.76
N LYS A 175 -13.66 10.71 -10.02
CA LYS A 175 -14.80 10.82 -10.95
C LYS A 175 -15.59 9.51 -10.93
N THR A 176 -16.82 9.57 -10.41
CA THR A 176 -17.69 8.38 -10.29
C THR A 176 -17.97 7.82 -11.67
N GLN A 177 -17.39 6.66 -11.97
CA GLN A 177 -17.58 6.02 -13.27
C GLN A 177 -19.03 5.55 -13.39
N LEU A 178 -19.77 6.15 -14.32
CA LEU A 178 -21.20 5.91 -14.49
C LEU A 178 -21.44 4.48 -15.00
N VAL A 179 -21.76 3.56 -14.08
CA VAL A 179 -22.09 2.16 -14.42
C VAL A 179 -23.37 2.14 -15.25
N PRO A 180 -23.43 1.43 -16.39
CA PRO A 180 -24.65 1.39 -17.20
C PRO A 180 -25.77 0.61 -16.50
N ALA A 181 -27.00 1.13 -16.58
CA ALA A 181 -28.19 0.51 -15.99
C ALA A 181 -28.42 -0.94 -16.48
N VAL A 182 -28.15 -1.22 -17.76
CA VAL A 182 -28.31 -2.55 -18.36
C VAL A 182 -26.97 -3.28 -18.35
N LYS A 183 -26.91 -4.45 -17.71
CA LYS A 183 -25.73 -5.33 -17.70
C LYS A 183 -25.73 -6.33 -18.86
N THR A 184 -26.89 -6.92 -19.16
CA THR A 184 -26.97 -8.02 -20.13
C THR A 184 -28.35 -8.08 -20.79
N LEU A 185 -28.38 -8.41 -22.09
CA LEU A 185 -29.59 -8.71 -22.85
C LEU A 185 -29.51 -10.16 -23.37
N LYS A 186 -30.55 -10.95 -23.09
CA LYS A 186 -30.72 -12.33 -23.55
C LYS A 186 -31.92 -12.38 -24.49
N LEU A 187 -31.73 -13.06 -25.63
CA LEU A 187 -32.74 -13.29 -26.66
C LEU A 187 -32.74 -14.78 -27.01
N LYS A 188 -33.91 -15.38 -27.06
CA LYS A 188 -34.15 -16.75 -27.53
C LYS A 188 -35.34 -16.74 -28.51
N LEU A 189 -35.32 -17.62 -29.50
CA LEU A 189 -36.39 -17.78 -30.48
C LEU A 189 -36.96 -19.19 -30.39
N ASN A 190 -38.28 -19.30 -30.28
CA ASN A 190 -38.99 -20.56 -30.16
C ASN A 190 -40.12 -20.64 -31.19
N PRO A 191 -40.01 -21.48 -32.25
CA PRO A 191 -38.86 -22.30 -32.61
C PRO A 191 -37.76 -21.52 -33.37
N THR A 192 -36.49 -21.89 -33.18
CA THR A 192 -35.37 -21.39 -33.99
C THR A 192 -35.28 -22.08 -35.37
N ARG A 193 -35.72 -23.34 -35.44
CA ARG A 193 -35.85 -24.13 -36.69
C ARG A 193 -37.25 -24.73 -36.74
N PHE A 194 -37.94 -24.57 -37.86
CA PHE A 194 -39.29 -25.12 -38.07
C PHE A 194 -39.40 -25.73 -39.45
N THR A 195 -40.13 -26.83 -39.55
CA THR A 195 -40.50 -27.50 -40.81
C THR A 195 -41.97 -27.88 -40.71
N GLY A 196 -42.78 -27.48 -41.68
CA GLY A 196 -44.22 -27.77 -41.70
C GLY A 196 -45.02 -26.68 -42.42
N GLN A 197 -46.33 -26.68 -42.22
CA GLN A 197 -47.23 -25.72 -42.88
C GLN A 197 -47.01 -24.28 -42.38
N CYS A 198 -47.18 -23.32 -43.29
CA CYS A 198 -47.15 -21.89 -43.01
C CYS A 198 -48.54 -21.29 -43.26
N PRO A 199 -49.01 -20.29 -42.47
CA PRO A 199 -48.21 -19.38 -41.65
C PRO A 199 -47.74 -19.93 -40.30
N ALA A 200 -46.44 -19.81 -40.03
CA ALA A 200 -45.82 -20.23 -38.78
C ALA A 200 -45.59 -19.05 -37.82
N LYS A 201 -45.83 -19.25 -36.51
CA LYS A 201 -45.61 -18.22 -35.47
C LYS A 201 -44.26 -18.45 -34.78
N VAL A 202 -43.42 -17.42 -34.74
CA VAL A 202 -42.17 -17.39 -33.95
C VAL A 202 -42.44 -16.65 -32.65
N LYS A 203 -42.26 -17.33 -31.51
CA LYS A 203 -42.24 -16.69 -30.19
C LYS A 203 -40.84 -16.17 -29.88
N VAL A 204 -40.77 -14.97 -29.31
CA VAL A 204 -39.51 -14.31 -28.95
C VAL A 204 -39.43 -14.19 -27.43
N ASP A 205 -38.59 -15.03 -26.81
CA ASP A 205 -38.40 -15.08 -25.36
C ASP A 205 -37.17 -14.26 -24.97
N THR A 206 -37.32 -13.36 -24.00
CA THR A 206 -36.35 -12.29 -23.77
C THR A 206 -36.16 -11.96 -22.30
N GLY A 207 -34.91 -11.69 -21.93
CA GLY A 207 -34.55 -11.29 -20.58
C GLY A 207 -33.53 -10.16 -20.57
N VAL A 208 -33.66 -9.24 -19.62
CA VAL A 208 -32.71 -8.16 -19.34
C VAL A 208 -32.21 -8.29 -17.91
N THR A 209 -30.90 -8.08 -17.70
CA THR A 209 -30.30 -8.00 -16.37
C THR A 209 -29.93 -6.55 -16.08
N LEU A 210 -30.51 -5.99 -15.02
CA LEU A 210 -30.32 -4.61 -14.57
C LEU A 210 -29.28 -4.50 -13.44
N ALA A 211 -28.49 -3.43 -13.47
CA ALA A 211 -27.54 -3.07 -12.43
C ALA A 211 -28.20 -2.38 -11.22
N TYR A 212 -29.26 -1.60 -11.47
CA TYR A 212 -30.02 -0.80 -10.50
C TYR A 212 -31.44 -0.53 -11.06
N PRO A 213 -32.39 0.01 -10.27
CA PRO A 213 -33.74 0.32 -10.73
C PRO A 213 -33.70 1.33 -11.88
N ALA A 214 -34.40 1.07 -12.99
CA ALA A 214 -34.36 1.91 -14.18
C ALA A 214 -35.59 1.71 -15.08
N GLU A 215 -35.99 2.77 -15.79
CA GLU A 215 -36.92 2.68 -16.93
C GLU A 215 -36.11 2.36 -18.21
N ILE A 216 -36.43 1.26 -18.88
CA ILE A 216 -35.81 0.84 -20.14
C ILE A 216 -36.82 1.01 -21.27
N LYS A 217 -36.43 1.70 -22.35
CA LYS A 217 -37.17 1.70 -23.62
C LYS A 217 -36.45 0.82 -24.62
N TYR A 218 -37.15 -0.12 -25.27
CA TYR A 218 -36.54 -1.10 -26.18
C TYR A 218 -37.46 -1.45 -27.35
N GLN A 219 -36.86 -1.94 -28.43
CA GLN A 219 -37.58 -2.45 -29.61
C GLN A 219 -36.91 -3.73 -30.11
N TYR A 220 -37.70 -4.59 -30.75
CA TYR A 220 -37.19 -5.70 -31.54
C TYR A 220 -36.89 -5.23 -32.96
N VAL A 221 -35.79 -5.72 -33.52
CA VAL A 221 -35.38 -5.45 -34.91
C VAL A 221 -35.08 -6.79 -35.57
N GLY A 222 -35.76 -7.07 -36.69
CA GLY A 222 -35.53 -8.23 -37.53
C GLY A 222 -34.78 -7.90 -38.82
N ASP A 223 -34.56 -8.94 -39.62
CA ASP A 223 -34.21 -8.82 -41.03
C ASP A 223 -35.27 -8.01 -41.82
N LYS A 224 -34.90 -7.58 -43.04
CA LYS A 224 -35.81 -6.89 -44.00
C LYS A 224 -36.54 -5.66 -43.44
N GLY A 225 -35.92 -4.96 -42.50
CA GLY A 225 -36.45 -3.71 -41.93
C GLY A 225 -37.59 -3.88 -40.92
N HIS A 226 -37.99 -5.11 -40.57
CA HIS A 226 -39.04 -5.34 -39.58
C HIS A 226 -38.64 -4.79 -38.20
N LYS A 227 -39.52 -3.98 -37.60
CA LYS A 227 -39.37 -3.41 -36.26
C LYS A 227 -40.66 -3.66 -35.47
N SER A 228 -40.54 -3.91 -34.17
CA SER A 228 -41.70 -3.84 -33.27
C SER A 228 -42.02 -2.39 -32.89
N PRO A 229 -43.17 -2.13 -32.27
CA PRO A 229 -43.36 -0.95 -31.43
C PRO A 229 -42.27 -0.81 -30.37
N VAL A 230 -42.10 0.40 -29.83
CA VAL A 230 -41.21 0.64 -28.69
C VAL A 230 -41.93 0.22 -27.41
N PHE A 231 -41.37 -0.76 -26.72
CA PHE A 231 -41.84 -1.22 -25.42
C PHE A 231 -41.09 -0.50 -24.30
N THR A 232 -41.76 -0.31 -23.16
CA THR A 232 -41.17 0.30 -21.97
C THR A 232 -41.26 -0.68 -20.79
N LEU A 233 -40.12 -0.99 -20.17
CA LEU A 233 -40.07 -1.70 -18.89
C LEU A 233 -39.78 -0.70 -17.78
N LYS A 234 -40.73 -0.49 -16.87
CA LYS A 234 -40.54 0.37 -15.68
C LYS A 234 -40.18 -0.50 -14.46
N ASN A 235 -38.89 -0.76 -14.23
CA ASN A 235 -38.49 -1.44 -13.01
C ASN A 235 -38.27 -0.43 -11.87
N LYS A 236 -39.25 -0.35 -10.96
CA LYS A 236 -39.13 0.39 -9.68
C LYS A 236 -38.49 -0.46 -8.55
N GLY A 237 -38.28 -1.75 -8.77
CA GLY A 237 -37.74 -2.70 -7.81
C GLY A 237 -36.22 -2.91 -7.91
N LYS A 238 -35.71 -3.86 -7.13
CA LYS A 238 -34.28 -4.15 -6.97
C LYS A 238 -33.58 -4.53 -8.30
N ALA A 239 -32.25 -4.46 -8.30
CA ALA A 239 -31.41 -5.01 -9.37
C ALA A 239 -31.68 -6.52 -9.54
N GLY A 240 -31.68 -7.02 -10.78
CA GLY A 240 -32.09 -8.40 -11.05
C GLY A 240 -32.26 -8.69 -12.54
N SER A 241 -32.69 -9.92 -12.85
CA SER A 241 -33.06 -10.33 -14.21
C SER A 241 -34.58 -10.33 -14.37
N TRP A 242 -35.04 -9.72 -15.46
CA TRP A 242 -36.45 -9.49 -15.75
C TRP A 242 -36.77 -9.96 -17.17
N ASN A 243 -37.93 -10.57 -17.38
CA ASN A 243 -38.39 -10.89 -18.72
C ASN A 243 -38.94 -9.63 -19.40
N LEU A 244 -38.70 -9.49 -20.70
CA LEU A 244 -39.30 -8.40 -21.49
C LEU A 244 -40.64 -8.86 -22.07
N ALA A 245 -41.42 -7.92 -22.61
CA ALA A 245 -42.72 -8.22 -23.20
C ALA A 245 -42.52 -9.19 -24.40
N PRO A 246 -43.25 -10.31 -24.46
CA PRO A 246 -43.13 -11.25 -25.55
C PRO A 246 -43.60 -10.60 -26.85
N TRP A 247 -42.85 -10.79 -27.92
CA TRP A 247 -43.26 -10.38 -29.26
C TRP A 247 -43.34 -11.61 -30.16
N ASN A 248 -44.34 -11.64 -31.04
CA ASN A 248 -44.56 -12.75 -31.95
C ASN A 248 -44.44 -12.23 -33.39
N ARG A 249 -43.73 -12.99 -34.23
CA ARG A 249 -43.66 -12.74 -35.68
C ARG A 249 -44.32 -13.89 -36.43
N THR A 250 -45.23 -13.58 -37.34
CA THR A 250 -45.81 -14.58 -38.25
C THR A 250 -44.99 -14.62 -39.53
N ILE A 251 -44.42 -15.78 -39.87
CA ILE A 251 -43.83 -16.05 -41.17
C ILE A 251 -44.94 -16.54 -42.09
N LYS A 252 -45.35 -15.69 -43.03
CA LYS A 252 -46.29 -16.05 -44.10
C LYS A 252 -45.56 -16.83 -45.19
N ALA A 253 -46.27 -17.74 -45.86
CA ALA A 253 -45.84 -18.24 -47.17
C ALA A 253 -45.68 -17.06 -48.15
N PRO A 254 -44.83 -17.17 -49.18
CA PRO A 254 -44.77 -16.15 -50.22
C PRO A 254 -46.14 -16.06 -50.91
N ASN A 255 -46.67 -14.84 -51.07
CA ASN A 255 -47.76 -14.62 -52.02
C ASN A 255 -47.20 -14.91 -53.41
N THR A 256 -47.63 -16.00 -54.05
CA THR A 256 -47.51 -16.14 -55.51
C THR A 256 -48.50 -15.15 -56.13
N PRO A 257 -48.06 -14.03 -56.75
CA PRO A 257 -48.98 -13.22 -57.54
C PRO A 257 -49.53 -14.08 -58.68
N GLY A 258 -50.81 -13.90 -59.00
CA GLY A 258 -51.54 -14.82 -59.87
C GLY A 258 -50.89 -15.00 -61.24
N LYS A 259 -50.29 -16.18 -61.45
CA LYS A 259 -50.28 -16.83 -62.76
C LYS A 259 -51.07 -18.12 -62.62
N LEU A 260 -52.01 -18.30 -63.55
CA LEU A 260 -52.74 -19.54 -63.79
C LEU A 260 -51.74 -20.64 -64.13
N SER A 261 -51.28 -21.35 -63.10
CA SER A 261 -50.33 -22.46 -63.24
C SER A 261 -51.10 -23.75 -63.07
N ILE A 262 -51.50 -24.35 -64.20
CA ILE A 262 -52.05 -25.70 -64.25
C ILE A 262 -50.90 -26.67 -63.92
N GLY A 263 -50.77 -27.02 -62.64
CA GLY A 263 -49.74 -27.92 -62.15
C GLY A 263 -49.51 -27.79 -60.64
N PRO A 264 -49.08 -28.84 -59.94
CA PRO A 264 -48.87 -28.80 -58.49
C PRO A 264 -47.71 -27.87 -58.14
N ALA A 265 -47.95 -26.91 -57.24
CA ALA A 265 -46.94 -25.98 -56.73
C ALA A 265 -45.88 -26.72 -55.88
N LYS A 266 -44.90 -27.34 -56.54
CA LYS A 266 -43.78 -28.04 -55.92
C LYS A 266 -42.68 -27.06 -55.51
N GLY A 267 -42.57 -26.79 -54.21
CA GLY A 267 -41.43 -26.06 -53.64
C GLY A 267 -41.48 -25.99 -52.11
N ASP A 268 -40.47 -26.56 -51.46
CA ASP A 268 -40.20 -26.32 -50.03
C ASP A 268 -39.60 -24.91 -49.88
N TYR A 269 -40.36 -23.96 -49.30
CA TYR A 269 -39.90 -22.57 -49.19
C TYR A 269 -39.05 -22.36 -47.94
N LEU A 270 -37.78 -21.98 -48.15
CA LEU A 270 -36.79 -21.78 -47.08
C LEU A 270 -36.67 -20.31 -46.67
N HIS A 271 -37.36 -19.91 -45.61
CA HIS A 271 -37.22 -18.58 -45.00
C HIS A 271 -36.10 -18.58 -43.96
N LYS A 272 -35.00 -17.85 -44.26
CA LYS A 272 -33.94 -17.52 -43.29
C LYS A 272 -34.07 -16.05 -42.87
N GLY A 273 -33.77 -15.75 -41.62
CA GLY A 273 -33.76 -14.38 -41.09
C GLY A 273 -33.06 -14.30 -39.74
N TRP A 274 -33.00 -13.09 -39.18
CA TRP A 274 -32.41 -12.84 -37.86
C TRP A 274 -33.27 -11.87 -37.04
N MET A 275 -33.10 -11.89 -35.72
CA MET A 275 -33.74 -10.96 -34.79
C MET A 275 -32.75 -10.50 -33.72
N LYS A 276 -32.85 -9.24 -33.27
CA LYS A 276 -32.12 -8.68 -32.12
C LYS A 276 -32.97 -7.67 -31.35
N ILE A 277 -32.63 -7.44 -30.09
CA ILE A 277 -33.25 -6.40 -29.25
C ILE A 277 -32.34 -5.16 -29.29
N LYS A 278 -32.92 -3.97 -29.48
CA LYS A 278 -32.24 -2.68 -29.33
C LYS A 278 -32.88 -1.92 -28.17
N VAL A 279 -32.11 -1.71 -27.10
CA VAL A 279 -32.42 -0.73 -26.05
C VAL A 279 -32.10 0.66 -26.60
N LEU A 280 -33.03 1.59 -26.39
CA LEU A 280 -32.98 2.98 -26.82
C LEU A 280 -32.61 3.93 -25.66
N SER A 281 -33.08 3.62 -24.45
CA SER A 281 -32.90 4.42 -23.22
C SER A 281 -32.79 3.49 -22.01
N PRO A 282 -31.97 3.79 -20.98
CA PRO A 282 -31.25 5.05 -20.73
C PRO A 282 -29.90 5.19 -21.47
N LYS A 283 -29.29 4.06 -21.88
CA LYS A 283 -28.12 4.06 -22.76
C LYS A 283 -28.37 3.09 -23.92
N PRO A 284 -28.09 3.45 -25.18
CA PRO A 284 -28.29 2.55 -26.31
C PRO A 284 -27.45 1.27 -26.16
N MET A 285 -28.08 0.12 -26.30
CA MET A 285 -27.44 -1.20 -26.25
C MET A 285 -28.17 -2.15 -27.20
N THR A 286 -27.45 -3.07 -27.84
CA THR A 286 -28.06 -4.08 -28.74
C THR A 286 -27.69 -5.48 -28.28
N SER A 287 -28.63 -6.42 -28.30
CA SER A 287 -28.34 -7.83 -28.03
C SER A 287 -27.54 -8.48 -29.16
N LYS A 288 -26.94 -9.64 -28.90
CA LYS A 288 -26.54 -10.55 -29.99
C LYS A 288 -27.77 -10.87 -30.85
N ALA A 289 -27.56 -10.99 -32.17
CA ALA A 289 -28.60 -11.43 -33.09
C ALA A 289 -28.79 -12.95 -32.99
N VAL A 290 -30.03 -13.41 -33.10
CA VAL A 290 -30.38 -14.83 -33.18
C VAL A 290 -30.94 -15.10 -34.58
N ASN A 291 -30.31 -16.03 -35.28
CA ASN A 291 -30.71 -16.46 -36.62
C ASN A 291 -31.77 -17.56 -36.52
N PHE A 292 -32.74 -17.56 -37.43
CA PHE A 292 -33.80 -18.56 -37.49
C PHE A 292 -33.96 -19.13 -38.91
N THR A 293 -34.60 -20.29 -39.05
CA THR A 293 -34.85 -20.93 -40.35
C THR A 293 -36.17 -21.70 -40.36
N PHE A 294 -37.07 -21.33 -41.27
CA PHE A 294 -38.38 -21.96 -41.46
C PHE A 294 -38.43 -22.59 -42.85
N ARG A 295 -38.78 -23.89 -42.91
CA ARG A 295 -39.12 -24.62 -44.12
C ARG A 295 -40.65 -24.73 -44.18
N CYS A 296 -41.27 -23.91 -45.01
CA CYS A 296 -42.69 -24.03 -45.29
C CYS A 296 -42.90 -25.18 -46.28
N GLN A 297 -43.57 -26.24 -45.85
CA GLN A 297 -43.95 -27.38 -46.67
C GLN A 297 -45.45 -27.31 -47.00
N HIS A 298 -45.81 -27.73 -48.22
CA HIS A 298 -47.20 -27.76 -48.68
C HIS A 298 -48.00 -28.95 -48.10
N THR A 299 -47.30 -29.99 -47.69
CA THR A 299 -47.82 -31.26 -47.13
C THR A 299 -47.39 -31.41 -45.67
N PRO A 300 -48.25 -31.92 -44.76
CA PRO A 300 -47.89 -32.02 -43.34
C PRO A 300 -46.75 -33.05 -43.11
N PRO A 301 -45.76 -32.73 -42.25
CA PRO A 301 -44.64 -33.63 -41.97
C PRO A 301 -45.08 -34.83 -41.13
N GLN A 302 -44.70 -36.04 -41.55
CA GLN A 302 -44.96 -37.28 -40.82
C GLN A 302 -43.95 -37.47 -39.67
N GLY A 303 -44.44 -37.47 -38.43
CA GLY A 303 -43.78 -38.10 -37.27
C GLY A 303 -42.70 -37.29 -36.52
N PRO A 304 -42.68 -37.30 -35.16
CA PRO A 304 -41.67 -36.58 -34.37
C PRO A 304 -40.45 -37.44 -33.99
N GLY A 305 -39.27 -37.12 -34.56
CA GLY A 305 -37.98 -37.64 -34.10
C GLY A 305 -37.49 -36.97 -32.82
N LYS A 306 -37.14 -37.75 -31.79
CA LYS A 306 -36.71 -37.25 -30.46
C LYS A 306 -35.33 -36.54 -30.52
N LEU A 307 -35.23 -35.39 -29.86
CA LEU A 307 -33.94 -34.73 -29.58
C LEU A 307 -33.21 -35.47 -28.44
N GLN A 308 -31.92 -35.77 -28.62
CA GLN A 308 -31.05 -36.26 -27.54
C GLN A 308 -30.18 -35.12 -26.97
N THR A 309 -29.93 -35.16 -25.66
CA THR A 309 -29.02 -34.25 -24.93
C THR A 309 -27.86 -35.05 -24.31
N PRO A 310 -26.60 -34.61 -24.40
CA PRO A 310 -25.46 -35.32 -23.83
C PRO A 310 -25.25 -35.04 -22.32
N LYS A 311 -24.64 -36.03 -21.64
CA LYS A 311 -24.36 -36.10 -20.20
C LYS A 311 -22.96 -35.53 -19.85
N PRO A 312 -22.76 -34.84 -18.71
CA PRO A 312 -21.44 -34.34 -18.30
C PRO A 312 -20.62 -35.38 -17.50
N ALA A 313 -19.29 -35.23 -17.53
CA ALA A 313 -18.30 -36.06 -16.80
C ALA A 313 -17.62 -35.29 -15.63
N PRO A 314 -17.07 -35.97 -14.60
CA PRO A 314 -16.66 -35.36 -13.33
C PRO A 314 -15.14 -35.06 -13.17
N ARG A 315 -14.80 -34.34 -12.08
CA ARG A 315 -13.45 -33.95 -11.62
C ARG A 315 -12.77 -34.98 -10.71
N PRO A 316 -11.43 -35.06 -10.77
CA PRO A 316 -10.53 -35.15 -9.60
C PRO A 316 -9.42 -34.06 -9.65
N GLY A 317 -8.55 -33.78 -8.67
CA GLY A 317 -8.34 -34.24 -7.28
C GLY A 317 -7.10 -33.52 -6.67
N GLN A 318 -6.92 -33.49 -5.34
CA GLN A 318 -5.71 -32.97 -4.63
C GLN A 318 -4.81 -34.11 -4.11
N PRO A 319 -3.47 -33.92 -4.04
CA PRO A 319 -2.71 -33.86 -2.75
C PRO A 319 -1.44 -32.94 -2.82
N ALA A 320 -0.55 -32.76 -1.81
CA ALA A 320 -0.67 -32.64 -0.34
C ALA A 320 0.65 -32.09 0.31
N LEU A 321 0.65 -31.94 1.65
CA LEU A 321 1.72 -31.59 2.62
C LEU A 321 3.19 -32.02 2.39
N ARG A 322 4.15 -31.19 2.88
CA ARG A 322 5.23 -31.63 3.83
C ARG A 322 5.96 -30.49 4.56
N SER A 323 6.78 -30.85 5.57
CA SER A 323 7.34 -30.02 6.66
C SER A 323 8.88 -30.11 6.78
N GLY A 324 9.51 -29.22 7.57
CA GLY A 324 10.94 -29.29 7.94
C GLY A 324 11.38 -28.21 8.94
N ALA A 325 12.37 -28.48 9.80
CA ALA A 325 12.78 -27.65 10.95
C ALA A 325 14.31 -27.56 11.15
N GLY A 326 14.81 -26.64 11.98
CA GLY A 326 16.22 -26.59 12.41
C GLY A 326 16.61 -25.37 13.28
N LYS A 327 17.46 -25.56 14.30
CA LYS A 327 18.04 -24.55 15.23
C LYS A 327 19.58 -24.69 15.27
N ALA A 328 20.33 -23.64 15.68
CA ALA A 328 21.48 -23.73 16.60
C ALA A 328 22.12 -22.34 16.94
N GLN A 329 22.81 -22.24 18.09
CA GLN A 329 23.55 -21.06 18.57
C GLN A 329 24.59 -21.46 19.65
N PRO A 330 25.80 -20.87 19.70
CA PRO A 330 26.57 -20.60 20.96
C PRO A 330 27.45 -19.31 20.84
N ALA A 331 28.36 -18.89 21.75
CA ALA A 331 28.42 -18.76 23.23
C ALA A 331 29.58 -17.76 23.60
N ARG A 332 29.78 -17.40 24.90
CA ARG A 332 30.75 -16.35 25.39
C ARG A 332 32.08 -16.90 25.95
N THR A 333 33.11 -16.03 26.09
CA THR A 333 34.25 -16.13 27.05
C THR A 333 34.81 -14.74 27.50
N HIS A 334 35.71 -14.70 28.51
CA HIS A 334 36.15 -13.48 29.26
C HIS A 334 37.55 -13.62 29.93
N ARG A 335 38.31 -12.51 30.13
CA ARG A 335 39.43 -12.17 31.11
C ARG A 335 40.70 -11.57 30.44
N PRO A 336 41.70 -10.97 31.15
CA PRO A 336 41.68 -10.06 32.31
C PRO A 336 42.37 -8.67 32.01
N ARG A 337 43.21 -8.10 32.89
CA ARG A 337 43.51 -6.64 33.03
C ARG A 337 44.96 -6.20 32.76
N GLU A 338 45.12 -4.91 32.42
CA GLU A 338 46.35 -4.09 32.44
C GLU A 338 46.00 -2.66 32.93
N ILE A 339 46.96 -1.80 33.28
CA ILE A 339 46.68 -0.41 33.72
C ILE A 339 46.40 0.46 32.50
N VAL A 340 45.17 0.96 32.41
CA VAL A 340 44.71 1.86 31.33
C VAL A 340 43.79 2.90 31.94
N VAL A 341 43.72 4.11 31.35
CA VAL A 341 42.43 4.82 31.30
C VAL A 341 41.53 3.91 30.48
N VAL A 342 40.78 3.01 31.13
CA VAL A 342 40.08 1.92 30.45
C VAL A 342 39.15 2.56 29.44
N GLY A 343 39.54 2.47 28.17
CA GLY A 343 38.97 3.28 27.11
C GLY A 343 37.46 3.14 27.09
N SER A 344 36.76 4.21 26.73
CA SER A 344 35.29 4.26 26.69
C SER A 344 34.72 3.01 26.01
N LYS A 345 34.33 2.00 26.80
CA LYS A 345 33.87 0.71 26.27
C LYS A 345 32.43 0.88 25.79
N VAL A 346 32.32 1.45 24.59
CA VAL A 346 31.18 1.28 23.72
C VAL A 346 31.01 -0.23 23.55
N LYS A 347 30.11 -0.84 24.31
CA LYS A 347 29.59 -2.15 23.97
C LYS A 347 28.92 -1.98 22.61
N LYS A 348 29.60 -2.45 21.58
CA LYS A 348 29.02 -2.62 20.26
C LYS A 348 27.97 -3.71 20.38
N ASP A 349 26.70 -3.30 20.46
CA ASP A 349 25.60 -4.26 20.45
C ASP A 349 25.45 -4.74 19.00
N ASP A 350 26.03 -5.90 18.69
CA ASP A 350 26.05 -6.53 17.35
C ASP A 350 24.66 -7.00 16.85
N ASN A 351 23.58 -6.41 17.38
CA ASN A 351 22.19 -6.77 17.09
C ASN A 351 21.42 -5.66 16.35
N ASN A 352 22.11 -4.62 15.86
CA ASN A 352 21.50 -3.66 14.93
C ASN A 352 21.73 -4.14 13.50
N GLN A 353 20.71 -4.76 12.88
CA GLN A 353 20.78 -5.20 11.49
C GLN A 353 21.08 -4.01 10.58
N ALA A 354 22.30 -3.98 10.04
CA ALA A 354 22.64 -3.07 8.96
C ALA A 354 21.73 -3.38 7.75
N VAL A 355 20.94 -2.39 7.34
CA VAL A 355 20.37 -2.39 6.00
C VAL A 355 21.55 -2.41 5.05
N LYS A 356 21.77 -3.53 4.35
CA LYS A 356 22.87 -3.66 3.39
C LYS A 356 22.81 -2.51 2.38
N PRO A 357 23.89 -1.75 2.17
CA PRO A 357 23.97 -0.91 0.99
C PRO A 357 23.93 -1.82 -0.24
N ILE A 358 23.07 -1.48 -1.20
CA ILE A 358 23.06 -2.13 -2.51
C ILE A 358 24.26 -1.56 -3.27
N SER A 359 25.32 -2.36 -3.41
CA SER A 359 26.59 -1.97 -4.02
C SER A 359 26.78 -2.60 -5.40
N GLY A 360 27.14 -1.78 -6.39
CA GLY A 360 27.45 -2.17 -7.78
C GLY A 360 26.24 -2.09 -8.71
N GLY A 361 26.28 -1.40 -9.85
CA GLY A 361 27.36 -0.64 -10.51
C GLY A 361 27.09 -0.59 -12.03
N PRO A 362 28.11 -0.32 -12.86
CA PRO A 362 28.83 0.94 -13.03
C PRO A 362 28.18 1.84 -14.11
N ALA A 363 28.78 3.00 -14.39
CA ALA A 363 28.52 3.76 -15.61
C ALA A 363 29.29 3.17 -16.81
N ALA A 364 28.70 3.26 -17.99
CA ALA A 364 29.38 3.16 -19.29
C ALA A 364 28.57 3.98 -20.32
N ASP A 365 29.29 4.85 -21.03
CA ASP A 365 28.95 5.65 -22.23
C ASP A 365 27.63 6.48 -22.23
#